data_AF-A0AAW3TG93-F1
#
_entry.id   AF-A0AAW3TG93-F1
#
_cell.length_a   1.000
_cell.length_b   1.000
_cell.length_c   1.000
_cell.angle_alpha   90.00
_cell.angle_beta   90.00
_cell.angle_gamma   90.00
#
_symmetry.space_group_name_H-M   'P 1'
#
loop_
_entity.id
_entity.type
_entity.pdbx_description
1 polymer ?
#
loop_
_entity_poly.entity_id
_entity_poly.type
_entity_poly.pdbx_seq_one_letter_code
_entity_poly.pdbx_strand_id
1 'polypeptide(L)' 'MKFYLQYIQGTDEYALGFNKLEHPLMYSSRSEAMAFCIDYCNGETFEIIDVDDSNWQELFDSGVFDYEPEF' A
#
# COMPACT_ATOMS: atom_id res chain seq x y z
N MET A 1 -9.57 -1.49 -6.42
CA MET A 1 -8.73 -1.79 -5.23
C MET A 1 -7.99 -0.55 -4.76
N LYS A 2 -7.67 -0.42 -3.47
CA LYS A 2 -6.84 0.68 -2.94
C LYS A 2 -5.54 0.15 -2.37
N PHE A 3 -4.44 0.78 -2.76
CA PHE A 3 -3.12 0.52 -2.22
C PHE A 3 -2.61 1.76 -1.49
N TYR A 4 -1.87 1.56 -0.42
CA TYR A 4 -1.35 2.61 0.44
C TYR A 4 0.17 2.54 0.42
N LEU A 5 0.81 3.58 -0.10
CA LEU A 5 2.26 3.60 -0.33
C LEU A 5 2.91 4.63 0.59
N GLN A 6 3.80 4.17 1.47
CA GLN A 6 4.58 5.03 2.36
C GLN A 6 6.05 5.00 1.96
N TYR A 7 6.69 6.16 1.84
CA TYR A 7 8.15 6.24 1.79
C TYR A 7 8.73 6.22 3.20
N ILE A 8 9.67 5.31 3.46
CA ILE A 8 10.30 5.15 4.77
C ILE A 8 11.60 5.94 4.80
N GLN A 9 11.56 7.06 5.52
CA GLN A 9 12.75 7.87 5.75
C GLN A 9 13.79 7.08 6.54
N GLY A 10 15.03 7.08 6.05
CA GLY A 10 16.17 6.42 6.70
C GLY A 10 16.56 5.06 6.12
N THR A 11 15.67 4.40 5.35
CA THR A 11 16.01 3.18 4.59
C THR A 11 15.95 3.38 3.08
N ASP A 12 15.41 4.49 2.60
CA ASP A 12 15.19 4.78 1.17
C ASP A 12 14.27 3.75 0.47
N GLU A 13 13.37 3.13 1.24
CA GLU A 13 12.44 2.11 0.75
C GLU A 13 10.98 2.61 0.77
N TYR A 14 10.13 1.86 0.08
CA TYR A 14 8.69 2.08 0.01
C TYR A 14 7.94 0.89 0.62
N ALA A 15 7.06 1.15 1.57
CA ALA A 15 6.13 0.17 2.12
C ALA A 15 4.77 0.28 1.42
N LEU A 16 4.31 -0.81 0.82
CA LEU A 16 3.03 -0.94 0.14
C LEU A 16 2.07 -1.81 0.98
N GLY A 17 0.99 -1.21 1.48
CA GLY A 17 -0.05 -1.88 2.25
C GLY A 17 -1.41 -1.92 1.54
N PHE A 18 -2.22 -2.94 1.86
CA PHE A 18 -3.63 -3.07 1.46
C PHE A 18 -4.29 -4.18 2.29
N ASN A 19 -5.63 -4.18 2.35
CA ASN A 19 -6.41 -5.07 3.22
C ASN A 19 -6.33 -6.57 2.88
N LYS A 20 -5.57 -7.00 1.87
CA LYS A 20 -5.32 -8.43 1.56
C LYS A 20 -3.95 -8.91 2.01
N LEU A 21 -3.17 -8.09 2.72
CA LEU A 21 -1.88 -8.46 3.29
C LEU A 21 -1.85 -8.20 4.79
N GLU A 22 -1.23 -9.12 5.53
CA GLU A 22 -0.99 -8.97 6.98
C GLU A 22 0.18 -8.01 7.27
N HIS A 23 1.15 -7.94 6.35
CA HIS A 23 2.31 -7.06 6.45
C HIS A 23 2.55 -6.32 5.14
N PRO A 24 3.00 -5.05 5.18
CA PRO A 24 3.32 -4.30 3.97
C PRO A 24 4.48 -4.93 3.20
N LEU A 25 4.42 -4.83 1.87
CA LEU A 25 5.51 -5.23 0.98
C LEU A 25 6.52 -4.10 0.86
N MET A 26 7.81 -4.46 0.91
CA MET A 26 8.91 -3.50 0.83
C MET A 26 9.48 -3.46 -0.58
N TYR A 27 9.67 -2.26 -1.11
CA TYR A 27 10.22 -2.01 -2.45
C TYR A 27 11.33 -0.96 -2.41
N SER A 28 12.28 -1.09 -3.33
CA SER A 28 13.39 -0.12 -3.45
C SER A 28 12.98 1.14 -4.22
N SER A 29 11.84 1.09 -4.93
CA SER A 29 11.34 2.24 -5.68
C SER A 29 9.81 2.23 -5.81
N ARG A 30 9.25 3.42 -6.01
CA ARG A 30 7.82 3.61 -6.35
C ARG A 30 7.41 2.82 -7.60
N SER A 31 8.30 2.71 -8.58
CA SER A 31 8.03 2.01 -9.84
C SER A 31 7.83 0.51 -9.64
N GLU A 32 8.61 -0.12 -8.74
CA GLU A 32 8.45 -1.53 -8.39
C GLU A 32 7.11 -1.78 -7.68
N ALA A 33 6.76 -0.92 -6.72
CA ALA A 33 5.47 -0.99 -6.05
C ALA A 33 4.29 -0.83 -7.04
N MET A 34 4.40 0.10 -8.00
CA MET A 34 3.39 0.31 -9.04
C MET A 34 3.25 -0.90 -9.96
N ALA A 35 4.37 -1.52 -10.36
CA ALA A 35 4.35 -2.72 -11.20
C ALA A 35 3.59 -3.86 -10.51
N PHE A 36 3.84 -4.07 -9.21
CA PHE A 36 3.08 -5.04 -8.42
C PHE A 36 1.58 -4.74 -8.43
N CYS A 37 1.16 -3.48 -8.21
CA CYS A 37 -0.27 -3.12 -8.20
C CYS A 37 -0.95 -3.44 -9.54
N ILE A 38 -0.28 -3.15 -10.66
CA ILE A 38 -0.78 -3.44 -12.01
C ILE A 38 -0.97 -4.94 -12.19
N ASP A 39 0.05 -5.73 -11.86
CA ASP A 39 0.03 -7.18 -12.02
C ASP A 39 -1.00 -7.83 -11.11
N TYR A 40 -1.06 -7.41 -9.84
CA TYR A 40 -2.00 -7.94 -8.85
C TYR A 40 -3.46 -7.68 -9.24
N CYS A 41 -3.78 -6.47 -9.73
CA CYS A 41 -5.13 -6.13 -10.13
C CYS A 41 -5.57 -6.75 -11.46
N ASN A 42 -4.66 -7.35 -12.25
CA ASN A 42 -5.00 -8.13 -13.45
C ASN A 42 -6.00 -7.43 -14.41
N GLY A 43 -5.78 -6.14 -14.68
CA GLY A 43 -6.63 -5.33 -15.56
C GLY A 43 -7.84 -4.67 -14.88
N GLU A 44 -8.06 -4.91 -13.59
CA GLU A 44 -9.04 -4.17 -12.79
C GLU A 44 -8.55 -2.77 -12.41
N THR A 45 -9.49 -1.87 -12.11
CA THR A 45 -9.15 -0.51 -11.68
C THR A 45 -8.64 -0.48 -10.25
N PHE A 46 -7.56 0.25 -10.03
CA PHE A 46 -7.00 0.49 -8.71
C PHE A 46 -6.59 1.94 -8.50
N GLU A 47 -6.43 2.30 -7.23
CA GLU A 47 -6.00 3.60 -6.76
C GLU A 47 -4.78 3.42 -5.84
N ILE A 48 -3.80 4.31 -5.96
CA ILE A 48 -2.67 4.39 -5.03
C ILE A 48 -2.82 5.67 -4.24
N ILE A 49 -2.78 5.53 -2.91
CA ILE A 49 -2.83 6.62 -1.95
C ILE A 49 -1.45 6.72 -1.31
N ASP A 50 -0.84 7.90 -1.42
CA ASP A 50 0.42 8.19 -0.74
C ASP A 50 0.14 8.40 0.76
N VAL A 51 0.90 7.71 1.61
CA VAL A 51 0.80 7.80 3.06
C VAL A 51 1.95 8.64 3.59
N ASP A 52 1.60 9.67 4.35
CA ASP A 52 2.53 10.58 5.00
C ASP A 52 1.97 11.05 6.36
N ASP A 53 2.70 11.93 7.04
CA ASP A 53 2.32 12.44 8.36
C ASP A 53 0.96 13.16 8.39
N SER A 54 0.46 13.61 7.24
CA SER A 54 -0.80 14.34 7.15
C SER A 54 -2.04 13.45 7.14
N ASN A 55 -1.91 12.19 6.73
CA ASN A 55 -3.04 11.28 6.56
C ASN A 55 -2.90 9.94 7.29
N TRP A 56 -1.72 9.58 7.79
CA TRP A 56 -1.48 8.24 8.36
C TRP A 56 -2.45 7.89 9.49
N GLN A 57 -2.72 8.85 10.38
CA GLN A 57 -3.55 8.64 11.56
C GLN A 57 -5.00 8.36 11.16
N GLU A 58 -5.54 9.15 10.22
CA GLU A 58 -6.90 8.96 9.70
C GLU A 58 -7.04 7.60 8.99
N LEU A 59 -6.04 7.22 8.20
CA LEU A 59 -6.01 5.92 7.53
C LEU A 59 -5.95 4.77 8.54
N PHE A 60 -5.08 4.86 9.54
CA PHE A 60 -4.99 3.86 10.59
C PHE A 60 -6.32 3.69 11.34
N ASP A 61 -6.94 4.79 11.75
CA ASP A 61 -8.21 4.78 12.49
C ASP A 61 -9.39 4.27 11.63
N SER A 62 -9.29 4.36 10.30
CA SER A 62 -10.32 3.88 9.37
C SER A 62 -10.33 2.35 9.17
N GLY A 63 -9.30 1.64 9.63
CA GLY A 63 -9.19 0.19 9.47
C GLY A 63 -8.84 -0.26 8.05
N VAL A 64 -8.37 0.61 7.16
CA VAL A 64 -8.03 0.23 5.76
C VAL A 64 -6.86 -0.75 5.64
N PHE A 65 -6.10 -0.93 6.72
CA PHE A 65 -5.01 -1.91 6.85
C PHE A 65 -5.44 -3.20 7.57
N ASP A 66 -6.70 -3.28 8.02
CA ASP A 66 -7.21 -4.49 8.66
C ASP A 66 -7.21 -5.63 7.65
N TYR A 67 -6.58 -6.75 8.04
CA TYR A 67 -6.41 -7.89 7.15
C TYR A 67 -7.74 -8.63 6.93
N GLU A 68 -8.22 -8.61 5.69
CA GLU A 68 -9.45 -9.23 5.20
C GLU A 68 -9.14 -10.22 4.05
N PRO A 69 -8.69 -11.45 4.34
CA PRO A 69 -8.44 -12.46 3.31
C PRO A 69 -9.72 -12.74 2.50
N GLU A 70 -9.59 -12.94 1.20
CA GLU A 70 -10.71 -13.45 0.39
C GLU A 70 -11.00 -14.90 0.79
N PHE A 71 -12.28 -15.19 1.05
CA PHE A 71 -12.78 -16.54 1.36
C PHE A 71 -12.90 -17.41 0.11
#